data_AF-A0A1G8ZEA3-F1
#
_entry.id   AF-A0A1G8ZEA3-F1
#
_cell.length_a   1.000
_cell.length_b   1.000
_cell.length_c   1.000
_cell.angle_alpha   90.00
_cell.angle_beta   90.00
_cell.angle_gamma   90.00
#
_symmetry.space_group_name_H-M   'P 1'
#
loop_
_entity.id
_entity.type
_entity.pdbx_description
1 polymer ?
#
loop_
_entity_poly.entity_id
_entity_poly.type
_entity_poly.pdbx_seq_one_letter_code
_entity_poly.pdbx_strand_id
1 'polypeptide(L)'
;MTPAEAHRVKRENFCNGVKGWFLFLQTDFGYRSEGPRASTQPNGSVIRDTFTFANSERDRLIKISNAYHPVDYGFEINCYRPSVSLNPGDAFLAAFMVKEEQDLAQGYLEGLAREFRKTYDGLIRGVSWPAG
;
A
#
# COMPACT_ATOMS: atom_id res chain seq x y z
N MET A 1 26.66 -0.09 6.84
CA MET A 1 25.34 -0.75 6.87
C MET A 1 25.40 -1.92 5.91
N THR A 2 25.06 -3.12 6.38
CA THR A 2 24.99 -4.32 5.54
C THR A 2 23.71 -4.30 4.69
N PRO A 3 23.63 -5.08 3.59
CA PRO A 3 22.41 -5.20 2.80
C PRO A 3 21.20 -5.67 3.64
N ALA A 4 21.41 -6.59 4.59
CA ALA A 4 20.36 -7.08 5.48
C ALA A 4 19.84 -5.99 6.44
N GLU A 5 20.74 -5.16 6.98
CA GLU A 5 20.37 -4.00 7.81
C GLU A 5 19.61 -2.95 7.00
N ALA A 6 20.10 -2.62 5.80
CA ALA A 6 19.42 -1.67 4.92
C ALA A 6 18.02 -2.14 4.56
N HIS A 7 17.88 -3.43 4.26
CA HIS A 7 16.58 -4.05 3.99
C HIS A 7 15.64 -3.96 5.21
N ARG A 8 16.12 -4.30 6.41
CA ARG A 8 15.33 -4.19 7.63
C ARG A 8 14.86 -2.75 7.88
N VAL A 9 15.76 -1.78 7.79
CA VAL A 9 15.45 -0.35 8.00
C VAL A 9 14.42 0.13 6.97
N LYS A 10 14.58 -0.26 5.70
CA LYS A 10 13.63 0.09 4.64
C LYS A 10 12.21 -0.42 4.95
N ARG A 11 12.09 -1.65 5.45
CA ARG A 11 10.83 -2.26 5.89
C ARG A 11 10.19 -1.55 7.07
N GLU A 12 11.00 -1.23 8.08
CA GLU A 12 10.54 -0.52 9.28
C GLU A 12 10.04 0.89 8.91
N ASN A 13 10.78 1.61 8.07
CA ASN A 13 10.39 2.93 7.59
C ASN A 13 9.12 2.88 6.74
N PHE A 14 8.98 1.87 5.87
CA PHE A 14 7.73 1.67 5.12
C PHE A 14 6.55 1.43 6.06
N CYS A 15 6.68 0.50 7.00
CA CYS A 15 5.62 0.18 7.95
C CYS A 15 5.21 1.38 8.81
N ASN A 16 6.18 2.14 9.30
CA ASN A 16 5.92 3.35 10.11
C ASN A 16 5.32 4.46 9.26
N GLY A 17 5.83 4.65 8.04
CA GLY A 17 5.32 5.63 7.08
C GLY A 17 3.86 5.36 6.70
N VAL A 18 3.48 4.10 6.44
CA VAL A 18 2.08 3.75 6.14
C VAL A 18 1.18 4.00 7.35
N LYS A 19 1.60 3.60 8.56
CA LYS A 19 0.83 3.85 9.80
C LYS A 19 0.63 5.33 10.08
N GLY A 20 1.59 6.19 9.73
CA GLY A 20 1.49 7.63 9.91
C GLY A 20 0.71 8.31 8.79
N TRP A 21 1.21 8.23 7.56
CA TRP A 21 0.73 9.01 6.43
C TRP A 21 -0.62 8.54 5.87
N PHE A 22 -0.97 7.25 6.03
CA PHE A 22 -2.25 6.70 5.59
C PHE A 22 -3.27 6.52 6.72
N LEU A 23 -2.99 7.04 7.93
CA LEU A 23 -3.90 6.99 9.07
C LEU A 23 -5.28 7.62 8.76
N PHE A 24 -5.32 8.55 7.81
CA PHE A 24 -6.57 9.19 7.36
C PHE A 24 -7.60 8.17 6.84
N LEU A 25 -7.17 7.03 6.27
CA LEU A 25 -8.10 6.00 5.79
C LEU A 25 -8.96 5.46 6.94
N GLN A 26 -8.37 5.32 8.14
CA GLN A 26 -9.08 4.86 9.32
C GLN A 26 -9.85 6.02 9.98
N THR A 27 -9.17 7.13 10.23
CA THR A 27 -9.70 8.25 11.03
C THR A 27 -10.78 9.05 10.31
N ASP A 28 -10.62 9.31 9.02
CA ASP A 28 -11.52 10.18 8.25
C ASP A 28 -12.53 9.37 7.42
N PHE A 29 -12.16 8.16 6.98
CA PHE A 29 -12.98 7.36 6.06
C PHE A 29 -13.53 6.07 6.67
N GLY A 30 -13.16 5.73 7.91
CA GLY A 30 -13.73 4.61 8.67
C GLY A 30 -13.26 3.24 8.20
N TYR A 31 -12.12 3.13 7.52
CA TYR A 31 -11.56 1.83 7.15
C TYR A 31 -11.02 1.07 8.37
N ARG A 32 -11.15 -0.25 8.35
CA ARG A 32 -10.49 -1.15 9.30
C ARG A 32 -9.17 -1.63 8.69
N SER A 33 -8.09 -1.59 9.48
CA SER A 33 -6.78 -2.10 9.07
C SER A 33 -6.45 -3.39 9.81
N GLU A 34 -5.85 -4.35 9.12
CA GLU A 34 -5.31 -5.58 9.73
C GLU A 34 -3.83 -5.47 10.10
N GLY A 35 -3.22 -4.28 9.93
CA GLY A 35 -1.78 -4.09 10.10
C GLY A 35 -0.94 -4.68 8.96
N PRO A 36 0.40 -4.61 9.07
CA PRO A 36 1.29 -5.11 8.03
C PRO A 36 1.32 -6.64 8.02
N ARG A 37 1.14 -7.24 6.85
CA ARG A 37 1.43 -8.65 6.59
C ARG A 37 2.70 -8.75 5.75
N ALA A 38 3.68 -9.48 6.26
CA ALA A 38 4.90 -9.80 5.54
C ALA A 38 4.70 -11.04 4.66
N SER A 39 5.20 -10.99 3.42
CA SER A 39 5.35 -12.16 2.56
C SER A 39 6.80 -12.62 2.62
N THR A 40 7.02 -13.91 2.92
CA THR A 40 8.34 -14.46 3.19
C THR A 40 8.63 -15.61 2.23
N GLN A 41 9.85 -15.66 1.71
CA GLN A 41 10.35 -16.82 0.95
C GLN A 41 10.61 -18.02 1.87
N PRO A 42 10.72 -19.25 1.32
CA PRO A 42 11.05 -20.45 2.10
C PRO A 42 12.36 -20.34 2.90
N ASN A 43 13.30 -19.49 2.45
CA ASN A 43 14.57 -19.21 3.14
C ASN A 43 14.44 -18.20 4.30
N GLY A 44 13.22 -17.74 4.64
CA GLY A 44 12.96 -16.78 5.71
C GLY A 44 13.11 -15.30 5.31
N SER A 45 13.47 -15.00 4.07
CA SER A 45 13.62 -13.62 3.60
C SER A 45 12.26 -12.98 3.34
N VAL A 46 11.98 -11.84 3.96
CA VAL A 46 10.77 -11.07 3.64
C VAL A 46 10.95 -10.35 2.32
N ILE A 47 9.99 -10.54 1.43
CA ILE A 47 10.01 -9.99 0.07
C ILE A 47 8.95 -8.92 -0.17
N ARG A 48 7.98 -8.77 0.73
CA ARG A 48 6.93 -7.75 0.63
C ARG A 48 6.30 -7.48 1.98
N ASP A 49 5.94 -6.23 2.24
CA ASP A 49 5.01 -5.87 3.31
C ASP A 49 3.75 -5.27 2.70
N THR A 50 2.59 -5.67 3.21
CA THR A 50 1.28 -5.20 2.72
C THR A 50 0.38 -4.79 3.88
N PHE A 51 -0.18 -3.59 3.82
CA PHE A 51 -1.30 -3.17 4.65
C PHE A 51 -2.59 -3.33 3.88
N THR A 52 -3.60 -3.92 4.51
CA THR A 52 -4.95 -4.00 3.97
C THR A 52 -5.88 -3.11 4.79
N PHE A 53 -6.58 -2.22 4.11
CA PHE A 53 -7.62 -1.36 4.66
C PHE A 53 -8.94 -1.76 4.01
N ALA A 54 -9.92 -2.20 4.81
CA ALA A 54 -11.22 -2.62 4.31
C ALA A 54 -12.35 -1.75 4.86
N ASN A 55 -13.31 -1.43 4.00
CA ASN A 55 -14.57 -0.82 4.39
C ASN A 55 -15.71 -1.49 3.60
N SER A 56 -16.48 -2.35 4.28
CA SER A 56 -17.56 -3.13 3.67
C SER A 56 -18.76 -2.27 3.27
N GLU A 57 -19.05 -1.20 4.02
CA GLU A 57 -20.17 -0.29 3.71
C GLU A 57 -19.95 0.45 2.40
N ARG A 58 -18.68 0.73 2.08
CA ARG A 58 -18.28 1.41 0.84
C ARG A 58 -17.99 0.44 -0.30
N ASP A 59 -18.03 -0.87 -0.06
CA ASP A 59 -17.49 -1.91 -0.95
C ASP A 59 -16.09 -1.54 -1.47
N ARG A 60 -15.18 -1.24 -0.53
CA ARG A 60 -13.81 -0.86 -0.86
C ARG A 60 -12.81 -1.65 -0.03
N LEU A 61 -11.76 -2.10 -0.71
CA LEU A 61 -10.57 -2.65 -0.10
C LEU A 61 -9.36 -1.97 -0.73
N ILE A 62 -8.47 -1.42 0.08
CA ILE A 62 -7.26 -0.73 -0.34
C ILE A 62 -6.07 -1.51 0.20
N LYS A 63 -5.16 -1.92 -0.68
CA LYS A 63 -3.89 -2.54 -0.33
C LYS A 63 -2.76 -1.58 -0.61
N ILE A 64 -1.94 -1.32 0.40
CA ILE A 64 -0.71 -0.54 0.27
C ILE A 64 0.43 -1.53 0.49
N SER A 65 1.22 -1.76 -0.54
CA SER A 65 2.30 -2.74 -0.50
C SER A 65 3.63 -2.15 -0.93
N ASN A 66 4.70 -2.69 -0.37
CA ASN A 66 6.04 -2.44 -0.84
C ASN A 66 6.79 -3.77 -0.98
N ALA A 67 7.26 -4.06 -2.19
CA ALA A 67 8.05 -5.23 -2.47
C ALA A 67 9.55 -4.91 -2.42
N TYR A 68 10.31 -5.90 -1.98
CA TYR A 68 11.76 -5.84 -1.80
C TYR A 68 12.50 -6.90 -2.60
N HIS A 69 11.78 -7.86 -3.21
CA HIS A 69 12.38 -8.84 -4.10
C HIS A 69 13.02 -8.14 -5.31
N PRO A 70 14.17 -8.62 -5.84
CA PRO A 70 14.82 -8.00 -7.00
C PRO A 70 13.98 -7.95 -8.27
N VAL A 71 12.97 -8.82 -8.42
CA VAL A 71 12.15 -8.93 -9.65
C VAL A 71 10.73 -8.37 -9.52
N ASP A 72 10.39 -7.82 -8.35
CA ASP A 72 9.04 -7.30 -8.08
C ASP A 72 8.97 -5.78 -8.33
N TYR A 73 7.79 -5.30 -8.70
CA TYR A 73 7.45 -3.87 -8.68
C TYR A 73 7.54 -3.34 -7.24
N GLY A 74 8.02 -2.11 -7.07
CA GLY A 74 8.30 -1.51 -5.77
C GLY A 74 7.07 -1.27 -4.89
N PHE A 75 6.63 -0.03 -4.81
CA PHE A 75 5.51 0.39 -3.98
C PHE A 75 4.25 0.48 -4.83
N GLU A 76 3.11 0.09 -4.27
CA GLU A 76 1.81 0.14 -4.93
C GLU A 76 0.67 0.49 -3.96
N ILE A 77 -0.32 1.22 -4.46
CA ILE A 77 -1.64 1.38 -3.85
C ILE A 77 -2.67 0.79 -4.80
N ASN A 78 -3.23 -0.36 -4.41
CA ASN A 78 -4.24 -1.07 -5.19
C ASN A 78 -5.60 -0.95 -4.51
N CYS A 79 -6.61 -0.56 -5.27
CA CYS A 79 -7.99 -0.45 -4.81
C CYS A 79 -8.85 -1.54 -5.45
N TYR A 80 -9.75 -2.12 -4.67
CA TYR A 80 -10.64 -3.21 -5.09
C TYR A 80 -12.09 -2.87 -4.74
N ARG A 81 -13.01 -3.45 -5.51
CA ARG A 81 -14.43 -3.63 -5.14
C ARG A 81 -14.63 -5.09 -4.78
N PRO A 82 -14.59 -5.46 -3.49
CA PRO A 82 -14.74 -6.85 -3.06
C PRO A 82 -15.97 -7.56 -3.63
N SER A 83 -17.08 -6.84 -3.86
CA SER A 83 -18.28 -7.40 -4.48
C SER A 83 -18.11 -7.79 -5.96
N VAL A 84 -17.11 -7.24 -6.65
CA VAL A 84 -16.82 -7.50 -8.07
C VAL A 84 -15.69 -8.50 -8.21
N SER A 85 -14.52 -8.19 -7.64
CA SER A 85 -13.33 -9.03 -7.73
C SER A 85 -12.27 -8.62 -6.71
N LEU A 86 -11.51 -9.62 -6.27
CA LEU A 86 -10.28 -9.46 -5.50
C LEU A 86 -9.03 -9.88 -6.30
N ASN A 87 -9.19 -10.23 -7.58
CA ASN A 87 -8.08 -10.57 -8.44
C ASN A 87 -7.21 -9.32 -8.67
N PRO A 88 -5.87 -9.43 -8.59
CA PRO A 88 -4.99 -8.30 -8.84
C PRO A 88 -5.18 -7.63 -10.21
N GLY A 89 -5.54 -8.39 -11.25
CA GLY A 89 -5.78 -7.86 -12.59
C GLY A 89 -7.03 -6.98 -12.73
N ASP A 90 -7.97 -7.08 -11.78
CA ASP A 90 -9.18 -6.26 -11.74
C ASP A 90 -9.05 -5.06 -10.77
N ALA A 91 -7.88 -4.94 -10.12
CA ALA A 91 -7.61 -3.86 -9.19
C ALA A 91 -7.39 -2.55 -9.95
N PHE A 92 -7.81 -1.44 -9.33
CA PHE A 92 -7.38 -0.12 -9.76
C PHE A 92 -6.05 0.24 -9.09
N LEU A 93 -4.99 0.37 -9.88
CA LEU A 93 -3.68 0.83 -9.41
C LEU A 93 -3.70 2.36 -9.29
N ALA A 94 -3.86 2.87 -8.07
CA ALA A 94 -4.01 4.29 -7.80
C ALA A 94 -2.67 5.04 -7.74
N ALA A 95 -1.60 4.35 -7.32
CA ALA A 95 -0.26 4.89 -7.31
C ALA A 95 0.75 3.76 -7.34
N PHE A 96 1.91 4.02 -7.93
CA PHE A 96 3.06 3.14 -7.84
C PHE A 96 4.36 3.93 -7.76
N MET A 97 5.40 3.30 -7.25
CA MET A 97 6.78 3.78 -7.34
C MET A 97 7.70 2.60 -7.58
N VAL A 98 8.55 2.71 -8.59
CA VAL A 98 9.53 1.65 -8.91
C VAL A 98 10.58 1.55 -7.82
N LYS A 99 11.17 0.37 -7.66
CA LYS A 99 12.02 0.05 -6.52
C LYS A 99 13.30 0.91 -6.49
N GLU A 100 13.80 1.26 -7.66
CA GLU A 100 15.01 2.07 -7.89
C GLU A 100 14.85 3.50 -7.36
N GLU A 101 13.61 4.02 -7.33
CA GLU A 101 13.29 5.35 -6.83
C GLU A 101 13.06 5.38 -5.31
N GLN A 102 13.02 4.21 -4.66
CA GLN A 102 12.78 4.11 -3.24
C GLN A 102 14.06 4.24 -2.42
N ASP A 103 14.16 5.36 -1.72
CA ASP A 103 15.20 5.64 -0.75
C ASP A 103 15.03 4.84 0.56
N LEU A 104 16.05 4.86 1.43
CA LEU A 104 16.01 4.14 2.70
C LEU A 104 14.92 4.67 3.64
N ALA A 105 14.67 5.99 3.60
CA ALA A 105 13.71 6.68 4.47
C ALA A 105 12.26 6.51 4.01
N GLN A 106 12.02 6.05 2.77
CA GLN A 106 10.69 5.96 2.17
C GLN A 106 10.00 7.32 2.07
N GLY A 107 10.77 8.38 1.75
CA GLY A 107 10.30 9.77 1.77
C GLY A 107 9.16 10.07 0.79
N TYR A 108 9.00 9.23 -0.23
CA TYR A 108 7.93 9.32 -1.21
C TYR A 108 6.52 9.08 -0.62
N LEU A 109 6.42 8.40 0.53
CA LEU A 109 5.14 8.00 1.12
C LEU A 109 4.24 9.19 1.48
N GLU A 110 4.82 10.28 2.00
CA GLU A 110 4.02 11.46 2.36
C GLU A 110 3.36 12.09 1.13
N GLY A 111 4.13 12.28 0.06
CA GLY A 111 3.64 12.84 -1.20
C GLY A 111 2.55 11.95 -1.81
N LEU A 112 2.80 10.64 -1.89
CA LEU A 112 1.81 9.69 -2.41
C LEU A 112 0.55 9.63 -1.54
N ALA A 113 0.66 9.71 -0.22
CA ALA A 113 -0.50 9.72 0.67
C ALA A 113 -1.37 10.97 0.46
N ARG A 114 -0.73 12.15 0.37
CA ARG A 114 -1.42 13.43 0.12
C ARG A 114 -2.11 13.42 -1.24
N GLU A 115 -1.41 12.98 -2.28
CA GLU A 115 -1.95 12.90 -3.63
C GLU A 115 -3.08 11.87 -3.73
N PHE A 116 -2.89 10.69 -3.15
CA PHE A 116 -3.91 9.64 -3.12
C PHE A 116 -5.20 10.13 -2.45
N ARG A 117 -5.08 10.79 -1.30
CA ARG A 117 -6.23 11.39 -0.60
C ARG A 117 -6.95 12.43 -1.43
N LYS A 118 -6.21 13.32 -2.10
CA LYS A 118 -6.78 14.43 -2.87
C LYS A 118 -7.46 13.92 -4.15
N THR A 119 -6.75 13.09 -4.91
CA THR A 119 -7.14 12.70 -6.28
C THR A 119 -8.18 11.58 -6.27
N TYR A 120 -8.15 10.70 -5.26
CA TYR A 120 -9.05 9.55 -5.18
C TYR A 120 -10.06 9.63 -4.02
N ASP A 121 -10.36 10.82 -3.48
CA ASP A 121 -11.37 11.00 -2.41
C ASP A 121 -12.71 10.32 -2.76
N GLY A 122 -13.21 10.51 -3.98
CA GLY A 122 -14.45 9.87 -4.45
C GLY A 122 -14.39 8.34 -4.47
N LEU A 123 -13.23 7.76 -4.87
CA LEU A 123 -13.01 6.32 -4.84
C LEU A 123 -12.96 5.80 -3.41
N ILE A 124 -12.21 6.47 -2.53
CA ILE A 124 -12.05 6.11 -1.12
C ILE A 124 -13.41 6.16 -0.41
N ARG A 125 -14.26 7.13 -0.77
CA ARG A 125 -15.62 7.25 -0.24
C ARG A 125 -16.59 6.19 -0.78
N GLY A 126 -16.25 5.49 -1.85
CA GLY A 126 -17.15 4.55 -2.52
C GLY A 126 -18.11 5.21 -3.51
N VAL A 127 -17.95 6.51 -3.80
CA VAL A 127 -18.86 7.31 -4.65
C VAL A 127 -18.55 7.14 -6.13
N SER A 128 -17.27 6.95 -6.47
CA SER A 128 -16.83 6.74 -7.84
C SER A 128 -15.93 5.52 -7.98
N TRP A 129 -15.83 5.04 -9.22
CA TRP A 129 -14.82 4.10 -9.67
C TRP A 129 -14.24 4.66 -10.96
N PRO A 130 -12.91 4.85 -11.08
CA PRO A 130 -12.30 5.30 -12.32
C PRO A 130 -12.69 4.36 -13.47
N ALA A 131 -13.07 4.93 -14.61
CA ALA A 131 -13.23 4.15 -15.83
C ALA A 131 -11.85 3.61 -16.22
N GLY A 132 -11.76 2.31 -16.47
CA GLY A 132 -10.57 1.67 -17.03
C GLY A 132 -10.39 1.99 -18.51
#